data_AF-A0A455SQB0-F1
#
_entry.id   AF-A0A455SQB0-F1
#
_cell.length_a   1.000
_cell.length_b   1.000
_cell.length_c   1.000
_cell.angle_alpha   90.00
_cell.angle_beta   90.00
_cell.angle_gamma   90.00
#
_symmetry.space_group_name_H-M   'P 1'
#
loop_
_entity.id
_entity.type
_entity.pdbx_description
1 polymer ?
#
loop_
_entity_poly.entity_id
_entity_poly.type
_entity_poly.pdbx_seq_one_letter_code
_entity_poly.pdbx_strand_id
1 'polypeptide(L)'
;MFASQLIGPLSLTFQNQVGDHLTAYVTEQLLVAANTWQGLERFEDPAFVNDVERARKEAITGSFNLVIYGLQAVIAFLTVIALSFILFTLHPFVPFILFLASLPQMVLQWEYRHRTTSRLYRQTPEARRLQYIRDLPLLPEAAKDIRLYNLGPFFKKVYSRIFVDIKTPLDRLRHKLMAVTTLSSCLSAASAGCVYLYTAWLVLQGRATIGEFVLYSGIVFLFQNNLSNAGFSLGFLPVLLNFLPGLFRVLHAPP
;
A
#
# COMPACT_ATOMS: atom_id res chain seq x y z
N MET A 1 -20.33 2.05 -20.38
CA MET A 1 -20.81 2.00 -18.98
C MET A 1 -21.21 0.61 -18.51
N PHE A 2 -21.89 -0.23 -19.33
CA PHE A 2 -22.24 -1.60 -18.91
C PHE A 2 -21.05 -2.57 -18.79
N ALA A 3 -20.09 -2.52 -19.72
CA ALA A 3 -18.89 -3.38 -19.66
C ALA A 3 -18.06 -3.13 -18.39
N SER A 4 -17.85 -1.88 -17.98
CA SER A 4 -17.11 -1.53 -16.76
C SER A 4 -17.80 -2.00 -15.47
N GLN A 5 -19.13 -2.11 -15.47
CA GLN A 5 -19.88 -2.61 -14.30
C GLN A 5 -19.79 -4.14 -14.16
N LEU A 6 -19.58 -4.88 -15.25
CA LEU A 6 -19.39 -6.32 -15.22
C LEU A 6 -17.92 -6.72 -15.00
N ILE A 7 -16.99 -5.93 -15.52
CA ILE A 7 -15.55 -6.16 -15.35
C ILE A 7 -15.12 -6.03 -13.89
N GLY A 8 -15.71 -5.11 -13.12
CA GLY A 8 -15.38 -4.90 -11.70
C GLY A 8 -15.53 -6.18 -10.86
N PRO A 9 -16.72 -6.79 -10.77
CA PRO A 9 -16.95 -8.03 -10.04
C PRO A 9 -16.10 -9.20 -10.55
N LEU A 10 -16.01 -9.38 -11.88
CA LEU A 10 -15.19 -10.44 -12.48
C LEU A 10 -13.72 -10.30 -12.10
N SER A 11 -13.18 -9.08 -12.15
CA SER A 11 -11.79 -8.81 -11.76
C SER A 11 -11.56 -9.13 -10.28
N LEU A 12 -12.52 -8.80 -9.40
CA LEU A 12 -12.43 -9.10 -7.97
C LEU A 12 -12.49 -10.60 -7.70
N THR A 13 -13.37 -11.35 -8.37
CA THR A 13 -13.46 -12.80 -8.22
C THR A 13 -12.19 -13.49 -8.71
N PHE A 14 -11.67 -13.11 -9.89
CA PHE A 14 -10.40 -13.63 -10.39
C PHE A 14 -9.23 -13.31 -9.45
N GLN A 15 -9.17 -12.07 -8.94
CA GLN A 15 -8.13 -11.67 -7.98
C GLN A 15 -8.20 -12.52 -6.71
N ASN A 16 -9.38 -12.67 -6.11
CA ASN A 16 -9.58 -13.50 -4.92
C ASN A 16 -9.16 -14.95 -5.17
N GLN A 17 -9.57 -15.52 -6.30
CA GLN A 17 -9.26 -16.90 -6.65
C GLN A 17 -7.75 -17.12 -6.84
N VAL A 18 -7.05 -16.21 -7.53
CA VAL A 18 -5.58 -16.25 -7.65
C VAL A 18 -4.93 -16.12 -6.28
N GLY A 19 -5.46 -15.26 -5.40
CA GLY A 19 -5.03 -15.12 -4.01
C GLY A 19 -5.12 -16.41 -3.21
N ASP A 20 -6.26 -17.08 -3.29
CA ASP A 20 -6.54 -18.32 -2.58
C ASP A 20 -5.63 -19.45 -3.07
N HIS A 21 -5.45 -19.58 -4.39
CA HIS A 21 -4.54 -20.58 -4.97
C HIS A 21 -3.07 -20.33 -4.61
N LEU A 22 -2.62 -19.06 -4.62
CA LEU A 22 -1.25 -18.73 -4.20
C LEU A 22 -1.04 -19.03 -2.72
N THR A 23 -2.04 -18.71 -1.90
CA THR A 23 -2.01 -19.00 -0.46
C THR A 23 -1.94 -20.50 -0.20
N ALA A 24 -2.74 -21.29 -0.93
CA ALA A 24 -2.72 -22.75 -0.85
C ALA A 24 -1.35 -23.31 -1.26
N TYR A 25 -0.80 -22.89 -2.39
CA TYR A 25 0.51 -23.33 -2.88
C TYR A 25 1.65 -23.01 -1.91
N VAL A 26 1.68 -21.79 -1.36
CA VAL A 26 2.70 -21.41 -0.37
C VAL A 26 2.52 -22.19 0.93
N THR A 27 1.28 -22.44 1.35
CA THR A 27 1.01 -23.26 2.55
C THR A 27 1.44 -24.72 2.36
N GLU A 28 1.21 -25.29 1.18
CA GLU A 28 1.65 -26.64 0.82
C GLU A 28 3.18 -26.75 0.79
N GLN A 29 3.86 -25.79 0.17
CA GLN A 29 5.32 -25.68 0.19
C GLN A 29 5.88 -25.56 1.61
N LEU A 30 5.23 -24.77 2.48
CA LEU A 30 5.60 -24.65 3.89
C LEU A 30 5.41 -25.96 4.65
N LEU A 31 4.34 -26.73 4.38
CA LEU A 31 4.11 -28.04 4.97
C LEU A 31 5.15 -29.07 4.54
N VAL A 32 5.52 -29.07 3.25
CA VAL A 32 6.58 -29.94 2.73
C VAL A 32 7.93 -29.59 3.38
N ALA A 33 8.28 -28.30 3.45
CA ALA A 33 9.50 -27.83 4.10
C ALA A 33 9.52 -28.13 5.61
N ALA A 34 8.38 -28.02 6.29
CA ALA A 34 8.28 -28.39 7.71
C ALA A 34 8.54 -29.88 7.95
N ASN A 35 8.17 -30.74 6.99
CA ASN A 35 8.39 -32.19 7.06
C ASN A 35 9.80 -32.63 6.65
N THR A 36 10.61 -31.75 6.04
CA THR A 36 12.02 -32.04 5.71
C THR A 36 12.99 -31.68 6.84
N TRP A 37 12.56 -30.89 7.83
CA TRP A 37 13.39 -30.53 8.97
C TRP A 37 13.54 -31.70 9.95
N GLN A 38 14.78 -32.12 10.20
CA GLN A 38 15.09 -33.15 11.20
C GLN A 38 15.36 -32.52 12.58
N GLY A 39 14.65 -33.01 13.61
CA GLY A 39 14.85 -32.65 15.01
C GLY A 39 13.90 -31.58 15.55
N LEU A 40 13.58 -31.66 16.85
CA LEU A 40 12.69 -30.72 17.54
C LEU A 40 13.38 -29.41 17.97
N GLU A 41 14.72 -29.40 17.97
CA GLU A 41 15.58 -28.32 18.46
C GLU A 41 15.33 -26.97 17.75
N ARG A 42 15.02 -26.99 16.44
CA ARG A 42 14.66 -25.77 15.68
C ARG A 42 13.28 -25.22 16.05
N PHE A 43 12.34 -26.07 16.47
CA PHE A 43 11.00 -25.61 16.89
C PHE A 43 11.00 -24.97 18.29
N GLU A 44 12.07 -25.16 19.05
CA GLU A 44 12.26 -24.54 20.36
C GLU A 44 12.99 -23.18 20.29
N ASP A 45 13.61 -22.85 19.15
CA ASP A 45 14.22 -21.54 18.93
C ASP A 45 13.15 -20.46 18.65
N PRO A 46 12.99 -19.46 19.54
CA PRO A 46 12.02 -18.38 19.33
C PRO A 46 12.31 -17.54 18.08
N ALA A 47 13.53 -17.50 17.55
CA ALA A 47 13.82 -16.84 16.29
C ALA A 47 13.18 -17.57 15.11
N PHE A 48 13.31 -18.90 15.08
CA PHE A 48 12.74 -19.75 14.03
C PHE A 48 11.21 -19.77 14.06
N VAL A 49 10.60 -19.87 15.25
CA VAL A 49 9.13 -19.78 15.41
C VAL A 49 8.59 -18.45 14.89
N ASN A 50 9.29 -17.34 15.20
CA ASN A 50 8.94 -16.03 14.67
C ASN A 50 9.06 -15.97 13.15
N ASP A 51 10.08 -16.59 12.55
CA ASP A 51 10.28 -16.63 11.11
C ASP A 51 9.21 -17.48 10.39
N VAL A 52 8.80 -18.61 10.98
CA VAL A 52 7.70 -19.45 10.44
C VAL A 52 6.35 -18.74 10.56
N GLU A 53 6.06 -18.12 11.71
CA GLU A 53 4.82 -17.36 11.88
C GLU A 53 4.78 -16.12 10.96
N ARG A 54 5.94 -15.52 10.72
CA ARG A 54 6.11 -14.44 9.74
C ARG A 54 5.86 -14.94 8.32
N ALA A 55 6.49 -16.04 7.92
CA ALA A 55 6.28 -16.64 6.61
C ALA A 55 4.81 -16.98 6.40
N ARG A 56 4.11 -17.53 7.41
CA ARG A 56 2.68 -17.83 7.34
C ARG A 56 1.81 -16.57 7.20
N LYS A 57 2.01 -15.55 8.05
CA LYS A 57 1.22 -14.31 7.99
C LYS A 57 1.50 -13.49 6.73
N GLU A 58 2.76 -13.41 6.30
CA GLU A 58 3.17 -12.68 5.10
C GLU A 58 2.81 -13.46 3.82
N ALA A 59 2.82 -14.80 3.83
CA ALA A 59 2.35 -15.60 2.69
C ALA A 59 0.88 -15.37 2.37
N ILE A 60 0.02 -15.35 3.39
CA ILE A 60 -1.42 -15.17 3.21
C ILE A 60 -1.74 -13.72 2.80
N THR A 61 -1.14 -12.73 3.47
CA THR A 61 -1.53 -11.31 3.30
C THR A 61 -0.67 -10.57 2.27
N GLY A 62 0.58 -10.96 2.12
CA GLY A 62 1.56 -10.33 1.24
C GLY A 62 1.45 -10.80 -0.20
N SER A 63 1.25 -12.11 -0.42
CA SER A 63 1.18 -12.68 -1.77
C SER A 63 -0.08 -12.26 -2.55
N PHE A 64 -1.21 -12.11 -1.86
CA PHE A 64 -2.44 -11.59 -2.47
C PHE A 64 -2.29 -10.12 -2.89
N ASN A 65 -1.80 -9.29 -1.97
CA ASN A 65 -1.56 -7.86 -2.23
C ASN A 65 -0.48 -7.65 -3.32
N LEU A 66 0.51 -8.55 -3.41
CA LEU A 66 1.55 -8.55 -4.45
C LEU A 66 0.96 -8.57 -5.85
N VAL A 67 0.14 -9.57 -6.12
CA VAL A 67 -0.44 -9.77 -7.45
C VAL A 67 -1.39 -8.63 -7.79
N ILE A 68 -2.21 -8.19 -6.83
CA ILE A 68 -3.18 -7.12 -7.04
C ILE A 68 -2.50 -5.77 -7.29
N TYR A 69 -1.62 -5.33 -6.41
CA TYR A 69 -0.96 -4.02 -6.57
C TYR A 69 0.00 -4.01 -7.77
N GLY A 70 0.66 -5.14 -8.06
CA GLY A 70 1.47 -5.29 -9.26
C GLY A 70 0.65 -5.17 -10.54
N LEU A 71 -0.45 -5.91 -10.65
CA LEU A 71 -1.33 -5.86 -11.83
C LEU A 71 -1.98 -4.48 -11.99
N GLN A 72 -2.45 -3.87 -10.90
CA GLN A 72 -3.00 -2.52 -10.90
C GLN A 72 -1.97 -1.47 -11.34
N ALA A 73 -0.70 -1.62 -10.94
CA ALA A 73 0.36 -0.74 -11.42
C ALA A 73 0.52 -0.85 -12.94
N VAL A 74 0.60 -2.08 -13.48
CA VAL A 74 0.75 -2.32 -14.93
C VAL A 74 -0.42 -1.71 -15.72
N ILE A 75 -1.65 -1.95 -15.27
CA ILE A 75 -2.85 -1.40 -15.91
C ILE A 75 -2.85 0.14 -15.85
N ALA A 76 -2.49 0.73 -14.71
CA ALA A 76 -2.41 2.17 -14.57
C ALA A 76 -1.35 2.76 -15.51
N PHE A 77 -0.18 2.13 -15.64
CA PHE A 77 0.86 2.56 -16.58
C PHE A 77 0.40 2.49 -18.03
N LEU A 78 -0.19 1.38 -18.46
CA LEU A 78 -0.73 1.24 -19.81
C LEU A 78 -1.80 2.30 -20.11
N THR A 79 -2.66 2.58 -19.12
CA THR A 79 -3.70 3.61 -19.24
C THR A 79 -3.09 5.00 -19.37
N VAL A 80 -2.10 5.34 -18.52
CA VAL A 80 -1.38 6.62 -18.60
C VAL A 80 -0.74 6.81 -19.97
N ILE A 81 -0.10 5.78 -20.52
CA ILE A 81 0.50 5.81 -21.86
C ILE A 81 -0.57 6.06 -22.93
N ALA A 82 -1.67 5.31 -22.89
CA ALA A 82 -2.77 5.47 -23.84
C ALA A 82 -3.38 6.89 -23.79
N LEU A 83 -3.62 7.43 -22.58
CA LEU A 83 -4.12 8.78 -22.41
C LEU A 83 -3.10 9.84 -22.85
N SER A 84 -1.80 9.61 -22.67
CA SER A 84 -0.75 10.48 -23.20
C SER A 84 -0.82 10.59 -24.71
N PHE A 85 -1.01 9.50 -25.44
CA PHE A 85 -1.16 9.53 -26.91
C PHE A 85 -2.33 10.42 -27.36
N ILE A 86 -3.45 10.38 -26.65
CA ILE A 86 -4.59 11.24 -26.97
C ILE A 86 -4.32 12.70 -26.57
N LEU A 87 -3.53 12.96 -25.53
CA LEU A 87 -3.12 14.33 -25.19
C LEU A 87 -2.15 14.93 -26.19
N PHE A 88 -1.31 14.11 -26.82
CA PHE A 88 -0.40 14.57 -27.88
C PHE A 88 -1.15 15.16 -29.08
N THR A 89 -2.38 14.72 -29.38
CA THR A 89 -3.17 15.30 -30.47
C THR A 89 -3.69 16.70 -30.16
N LEU A 90 -3.79 17.10 -28.88
CA LEU A 90 -4.12 18.48 -28.51
C LEU A 90 -2.90 19.39 -28.63
N HIS A 91 -1.84 19.06 -27.89
CA HIS A 91 -0.61 19.82 -27.90
C HIS A 91 0.51 18.99 -27.26
N PRO A 92 1.69 18.86 -27.89
CA PRO A 92 2.75 17.97 -27.44
C PRO A 92 3.33 18.32 -26.06
N PHE A 93 3.16 19.55 -25.58
CA PHE A 93 3.63 19.97 -24.25
C PHE A 93 2.66 19.66 -23.11
N VAL A 94 1.37 19.46 -23.38
CA VAL A 94 0.35 19.20 -22.34
C VAL A 94 0.62 17.92 -21.53
N PRO A 95 0.92 16.75 -22.13
CA PRO A 95 1.24 15.56 -21.36
C PRO A 95 2.52 15.75 -20.54
N PHE A 96 3.50 16.52 -21.05
CA PHE A 96 4.73 16.81 -20.36
C PHE A 96 4.52 17.65 -19.08
N ILE A 97 3.69 18.70 -19.17
CA ILE A 97 3.35 19.57 -18.04
C ILE A 97 2.61 18.78 -16.96
N LEU A 98 1.63 17.95 -17.34
CA LEU A 98 0.89 17.13 -16.39
C LEU A 98 1.78 16.07 -15.74
N PHE A 99 2.67 15.45 -16.50
CA PHE A 99 3.63 14.49 -15.96
C PHE A 99 4.58 15.15 -14.95
N LEU A 100 5.17 16.29 -15.31
CA LEU A 100 6.04 17.07 -14.41
C LEU A 100 5.32 17.52 -13.13
N ALA A 101 4.06 17.93 -13.23
CA ALA A 101 3.27 18.35 -12.08
C ALA A 101 2.93 17.18 -11.13
N SER A 102 2.71 15.98 -11.67
CA SER A 102 2.31 14.81 -10.90
C SER A 102 3.47 13.90 -10.45
N LEU A 103 4.67 14.02 -11.04
CA LEU A 103 5.90 13.36 -10.58
C LEU A 103 6.19 13.56 -9.08
N PRO A 104 6.22 14.78 -8.53
CA PRO A 104 6.51 14.98 -7.11
C PRO A 104 5.48 14.29 -6.21
N GLN A 105 4.21 14.34 -6.59
CA GLN A 105 3.13 13.65 -5.88
C GLN A 105 3.37 12.12 -5.84
N MET A 106 3.84 11.54 -6.95
CA MET A 106 4.17 10.11 -7.05
C MET A 106 5.33 9.71 -6.11
N VAL A 107 6.42 10.48 -6.12
CA VAL A 107 7.60 10.23 -5.28
C VAL A 107 7.26 10.35 -3.80
N LEU A 108 6.46 11.33 -3.42
CA LEU A 108 6.06 11.55 -2.03
C LEU A 108 5.14 10.45 -1.50
N GLN A 109 4.23 9.95 -2.33
CA GLN A 109 3.40 8.80 -1.97
C GLN A 109 4.23 7.54 -1.77
N TRP A 110 5.24 7.32 -2.62
CA TRP A 110 6.17 6.21 -2.47
C TRP A 110 6.96 6.31 -1.16
N GLU A 111 7.55 7.48 -0.86
CA GLU A 111 8.29 7.72 0.38
C GLU A 111 7.39 7.59 1.63
N TYR A 112 6.15 8.09 1.55
CA TYR A 112 5.16 7.95 2.61
C TYR A 112 4.87 6.48 2.92
N ARG A 113 4.62 5.67 1.89
CA ARG A 113 4.34 4.24 2.03
C ARG A 113 5.56 3.49 2.54
N HIS A 114 6.75 3.78 1.99
CA HIS A 114 7.99 3.13 2.41
C HIS A 114 8.31 3.39 3.88
N ARG A 115 8.29 4.66 4.32
CA ARG A 115 8.58 5.01 5.72
C ARG A 115 7.49 4.61 6.69
N THR A 116 6.22 4.69 6.27
CA THR A 116 5.12 4.25 7.13
C THR A 116 5.15 2.75 7.28
N THR A 117 5.31 1.97 6.21
CA THR A 117 5.37 0.52 6.28
C THR A 117 6.59 0.06 7.08
N SER A 118 7.79 0.59 6.81
CA SER A 118 9.01 0.28 7.59
C SER A 118 8.83 0.49 9.10
N ARG A 119 8.10 1.54 9.52
CA ARG A 119 7.88 1.86 10.94
C ARG A 119 6.64 1.22 11.56
N LEU A 120 5.62 0.94 10.75
CA LEU A 120 4.34 0.34 11.16
C LEU A 120 4.37 -1.18 11.10
N TYR A 121 5.45 -1.78 10.58
CA TYR A 121 5.67 -3.21 10.74
C TYR A 121 5.54 -3.54 12.22
N ARG A 122 4.53 -4.36 12.52
CA ARG A 122 4.11 -4.87 13.84
C ARG A 122 5.23 -5.63 14.60
N GLN A 123 6.46 -5.56 14.12
CA GLN A 123 7.62 -6.30 14.58
C GLN A 123 8.64 -5.44 15.33
N THR A 124 8.40 -4.13 15.52
CA THR A 124 9.24 -3.37 16.46
C THR A 124 9.03 -3.90 17.89
N PRO A 125 10.08 -4.01 18.72
CA PRO A 125 9.96 -4.44 20.11
C PRO A 125 8.91 -3.64 20.89
N GLU A 126 8.79 -2.35 20.58
CA GLU A 126 7.79 -1.42 21.12
C GLU A 126 6.35 -1.83 20.79
N ALA A 127 6.05 -2.23 19.54
CA ALA A 127 4.72 -2.68 19.14
C ALA A 127 4.34 -4.00 19.84
N ARG A 128 5.30 -4.92 20.03
CA ARG A 128 5.09 -6.17 20.78
C ARG A 128 4.79 -5.89 22.26
N ARG A 129 5.52 -4.96 22.88
CA ARG A 129 5.27 -4.52 24.27
C ARG A 129 3.87 -3.93 24.43
N LEU A 130 3.46 -3.05 23.51
CA LEU A 130 2.12 -2.46 23.52
C LEU A 130 1.02 -3.53 23.42
N GLN A 131 1.22 -4.52 22.55
CA GLN A 131 0.30 -5.65 22.39
C GLN A 131 0.23 -6.49 23.68
N TYR A 132 1.38 -6.84 24.27
CA TYR A 132 1.44 -7.60 25.51
C TYR A 132 0.71 -6.91 26.66
N ILE A 133 0.95 -5.60 26.86
CA ILE A 133 0.32 -4.81 27.94
C ILE A 133 -1.19 -4.63 27.71
N ARG A 134 -1.63 -4.64 26.45
CA ARG A 134 -3.05 -4.60 26.08
C ARG A 134 -3.73 -5.94 26.34
N ASP A 135 -3.08 -7.04 25.99
CA ASP A 135 -3.67 -8.38 25.98
C ASP A 135 -3.66 -9.00 27.39
N LEU A 136 -2.60 -8.77 28.19
CA LEU A 136 -2.44 -9.34 29.53
C LEU A 136 -3.65 -9.10 30.48
N PRO A 137 -4.26 -7.90 30.57
CA PRO A 137 -5.44 -7.67 31.40
C PRO A 137 -6.73 -8.31 30.89
N LEU A 138 -6.73 -8.76 29.63
CA LEU A 138 -7.89 -9.39 28.97
C LEU A 138 -7.85 -10.93 29.09
N LEU A 139 -6.72 -11.51 29.49
CA LEU A 139 -6.61 -12.95 29.73
C LEU A 139 -7.39 -13.33 31.00
N PRO A 140 -8.24 -14.39 30.98
CA PRO A 140 -9.06 -14.79 32.12
C PRO A 140 -8.26 -15.11 33.39
N GLU A 141 -7.04 -15.60 33.24
CA GLU A 141 -6.13 -15.97 34.33
C GLU A 141 -5.59 -14.72 35.03
N ALA A 142 -4.96 -13.82 34.28
CA ALA A 142 -4.38 -12.58 34.81
C ALA A 142 -5.43 -11.53 35.22
N ALA A 143 -6.63 -11.57 34.63
CA ALA A 143 -7.70 -10.62 34.94
C ALA A 143 -8.18 -10.72 36.41
N LYS A 144 -8.12 -11.90 37.01
CA LYS A 144 -8.50 -12.13 38.41
C LYS A 144 -7.53 -11.41 39.35
N ASP A 145 -6.23 -11.57 39.13
CA ASP A 145 -5.17 -10.94 39.93
C ASP A 145 -5.16 -9.43 39.73
N ILE A 146 -5.33 -8.96 38.50
CA ILE A 146 -5.36 -7.52 38.19
C ILE A 146 -6.55 -6.82 38.87
N ARG A 147 -7.71 -7.49 38.96
CA ARG A 147 -8.86 -6.99 39.71
C ARG A 147 -8.65 -7.06 41.22
N LEU A 148 -8.07 -8.16 41.72
CA LEU A 148 -7.79 -8.35 43.15
C LEU A 148 -6.83 -7.30 43.70
N TYR A 149 -5.77 -6.97 42.95
CA TYR A 149 -4.77 -5.97 43.32
C TYR A 149 -5.07 -4.54 42.81
N ASN A 150 -6.24 -4.32 42.19
CA ASN A 150 -6.65 -3.04 41.62
C ASN A 150 -5.61 -2.41 40.66
N LEU A 151 -4.95 -3.23 39.83
CA LEU A 151 -3.87 -2.83 38.91
C LEU A 151 -4.37 -2.24 37.58
N GLY A 152 -5.68 -2.19 37.34
CA GLY A 152 -6.26 -1.64 36.11
C GLY A 152 -5.78 -0.22 35.75
N PRO A 153 -5.75 0.74 36.69
CA PRO A 153 -5.22 2.09 36.44
C PRO A 153 -3.74 2.11 36.06
N PHE A 154 -2.94 1.20 36.64
CA PHE A 154 -1.51 1.07 36.31
C PHE A 154 -1.33 0.61 34.86
N PHE A 155 -1.99 -0.46 34.44
CA PHE A 155 -1.94 -0.96 33.06
C PHE A 155 -2.41 0.09 32.06
N LYS A 156 -3.50 0.83 32.36
CA LYS A 156 -3.97 1.94 31.52
C LYS A 156 -2.91 3.04 31.36
N LYS A 157 -2.24 3.42 32.45
CA LYS A 157 -1.20 4.46 32.44
C LYS A 157 0.03 4.04 31.63
N VAL A 158 0.49 2.80 31.81
CA VAL A 158 1.63 2.25 31.07
C VAL A 158 1.29 2.13 29.57
N TYR A 159 0.11 1.59 29.24
CA TYR A 159 -0.38 1.52 27.86
C TYR A 159 -0.42 2.91 27.22
N SER A 160 -1.00 3.90 27.91
CA SER A 160 -1.08 5.27 27.38
C SER A 160 0.29 5.89 27.13
N ARG A 161 1.28 5.63 27.99
CA ARG A 161 2.65 6.14 27.81
C ARG A 161 3.30 5.55 26.57
N ILE A 162 3.35 4.22 26.48
CA ILE A 162 3.96 3.51 25.34
C ILE A 162 3.24 3.87 24.03
N PHE A 163 1.92 4.02 24.07
CA PHE A 163 1.15 4.46 22.91
C PHE A 163 1.57 5.86 22.44
N VAL A 164 1.76 6.81 23.36
CA VAL A 164 2.25 8.16 23.03
C VAL A 164 3.69 8.12 22.48
N ASP A 165 4.56 7.31 23.07
CA ASP A 165 5.96 7.17 22.64
C ASP A 165 6.07 6.59 21.22
N ILE A 166 5.20 5.64 20.86
CA ILE A 166 5.12 5.09 19.50
C ILE A 166 4.46 6.08 18.53
N LYS A 167 3.40 6.76 18.96
CA LYS A 167 2.56 7.58 18.08
C LYS A 167 3.17 8.96 17.77
N THR A 168 3.83 9.60 18.72
CA THR A 168 4.42 10.94 18.54
C THR A 168 5.45 11.05 17.39
N PRO A 169 6.43 10.12 17.21
CA PRO A 169 7.34 10.18 16.08
C PRO A 169 6.64 9.83 14.76
N LEU A 170 5.61 8.98 14.78
CA LEU A 170 4.80 8.67 13.62
C LEU A 170 3.96 9.87 13.17
N ASP A 171 3.35 10.57 14.10
CA ASP A 171 2.49 11.72 13.80
C ASP A 171 3.33 12.90 13.29
N ARG A 172 4.53 13.15 13.83
CA ARG A 172 5.46 14.14 13.26
C ARG A 172 5.85 13.82 11.82
N LEU A 173 6.13 12.55 11.54
CA LEU A 173 6.42 12.10 10.17
C LEU A 173 5.19 12.32 9.28
N ARG A 174 4.00 11.88 9.72
CA ARG A 174 2.74 12.02 8.99
C ARG A 174 2.40 13.48 8.70
N HIS A 175 2.53 14.39 9.66
CA HIS A 175 2.25 15.81 9.45
C HIS A 175 3.18 16.45 8.43
N LYS A 176 4.49 16.15 8.50
CA LYS A 176 5.46 16.65 7.51
C LYS A 176 5.12 16.14 6.11
N LEU A 177 4.80 14.85 5.98
CA LEU A 177 4.42 14.24 4.70
C LEU A 177 3.06 14.71 4.20
N MET A 178 2.07 14.92 5.09
CA MET A 178 0.76 15.48 4.74
C MET A 178 0.92 16.87 4.13
N ALA A 179 1.70 17.76 4.74
CA ALA A 179 1.90 19.11 4.20
C ALA A 179 2.50 19.07 2.77
N VAL A 180 3.52 18.24 2.56
CA VAL A 180 4.19 18.13 1.25
C VAL A 180 3.30 17.42 0.21
N THR A 181 2.51 16.43 0.62
CA THR A 181 1.55 15.75 -0.26
C THR A 181 0.42 16.69 -0.67
N THR A 182 -0.14 17.45 0.26
CA THR A 182 -1.18 18.45 -0.03
C THR A 182 -0.66 19.52 -0.99
N LEU A 183 0.56 20.02 -0.78
CA LEU A 183 1.19 20.99 -1.68
C LEU A 183 1.31 20.42 -3.11
N SER A 184 1.74 19.17 -3.23
CA SER A 184 1.91 18.50 -4.52
C SER A 184 0.57 18.24 -5.21
N SER A 185 -0.48 17.89 -4.45
CA SER A 185 -1.83 17.77 -4.97
C SER A 185 -2.38 19.12 -5.46
N CYS A 186 -2.10 20.22 -4.74
CA CYS A 186 -2.44 21.56 -5.21
C CYS A 186 -1.72 21.91 -6.51
N LEU A 187 -0.45 21.52 -6.67
CA LEU A 187 0.30 21.72 -7.92
C LEU A 187 -0.28 20.91 -9.09
N SER A 188 -0.62 19.63 -8.86
CA SER A 188 -1.34 18.80 -9.83
C SER A 188 -2.69 19.43 -10.21
N ALA A 189 -3.49 19.88 -9.24
CA ALA A 189 -4.77 20.53 -9.51
C ALA A 189 -4.61 21.84 -10.29
N ALA A 190 -3.61 22.67 -9.96
CA ALA A 190 -3.30 23.89 -10.68
C ALA A 190 -2.90 23.60 -12.13
N SER A 191 -2.09 22.56 -12.37
CA SER A 191 -1.71 22.14 -13.72
C SER A 191 -2.92 21.71 -14.57
N ALA A 192 -3.87 20.98 -13.97
CA ALA A 192 -5.15 20.67 -14.61
C ALA A 192 -5.91 21.96 -14.95
N GLY A 193 -6.01 22.89 -13.99
CA GLY A 193 -6.61 24.21 -14.18
C GLY A 193 -6.02 24.97 -15.36
N CYS A 194 -4.69 24.99 -15.49
CA CYS A 194 -4.02 25.62 -16.63
C CYS A 194 -4.39 24.96 -17.97
N VAL A 195 -4.48 23.64 -18.02
CA VAL A 195 -4.90 22.93 -19.24
C VAL A 195 -6.37 23.25 -19.57
N TYR A 196 -7.27 23.31 -18.58
CA TYR A 196 -8.65 23.73 -18.79
C TYR A 196 -8.77 25.16 -19.32
N LEU A 197 -8.00 26.09 -18.78
CA LEU A 197 -7.99 27.48 -19.26
C LEU A 197 -7.46 27.56 -20.69
N TYR A 198 -6.43 26.79 -21.02
CA TYR A 198 -5.86 26.73 -22.37
C TYR A 198 -6.86 26.15 -23.38
N THR A 199 -7.54 25.05 -23.04
CA THR A 199 -8.56 24.47 -23.93
C THR A 199 -9.77 25.38 -24.08
N ALA A 200 -10.22 26.05 -23.01
CA ALA A 200 -11.29 27.05 -23.08
C ALA A 200 -10.91 28.22 -23.99
N TRP A 201 -9.65 28.69 -23.92
CA TRP A 201 -9.15 29.75 -24.80
C TRP A 201 -9.11 29.32 -26.27
N LEU A 202 -8.74 28.07 -26.57
CA LEU A 202 -8.80 27.53 -27.95
C LEU A 202 -10.22 27.50 -28.51
N VAL A 203 -11.21 27.15 -27.69
CA VAL A 203 -12.63 27.17 -28.08
C VAL A 203 -13.10 28.59 -28.35
N LEU A 204 -12.73 29.55 -27.50
CA LEU A 204 -13.07 30.97 -27.71
C LEU A 204 -12.48 31.53 -29.00
N GLN A 205 -11.35 31.00 -29.48
CA GLN A 205 -10.76 31.36 -30.77
C GLN A 205 -11.37 30.63 -31.98
N GLY A 206 -12.35 29.77 -31.78
CA GLY A 206 -12.96 28.96 -32.84
C GLY A 206 -12.04 27.88 -33.42
N ARG A 207 -10.91 27.58 -32.76
CA ARG A 207 -9.95 26.56 -33.18
C ARG A 207 -10.28 25.15 -32.68
N ALA A 208 -11.18 25.05 -31.69
CA ALA A 208 -11.62 23.81 -31.10
C ALA A 208 -13.14 23.80 -30.88
N THR A 209 -13.73 22.61 -30.91
CA THR A 209 -15.17 22.42 -30.65
C THR A 209 -15.47 22.24 -29.17
N ILE A 210 -16.73 22.47 -28.79
CA ILE A 210 -17.21 22.20 -27.41
C ILE A 210 -17.05 20.72 -27.05
N GLY A 211 -17.20 19.81 -28.02
CA GLY A 211 -17.00 18.37 -27.83
C GLY A 211 -15.55 18.02 -27.49
N GLU A 212 -14.59 18.64 -28.18
CA GLU A 212 -13.17 18.50 -27.88
C GLU A 212 -12.83 19.01 -26.47
N PHE A 213 -13.38 20.17 -26.07
CA PHE A 213 -13.18 20.67 -24.72
C PHE A 213 -13.61 19.65 -23.64
N VAL A 214 -14.78 19.04 -23.78
CA VAL A 214 -15.28 18.02 -22.84
C VAL A 214 -14.41 16.76 -22.87
N LEU A 215 -13.97 16.34 -24.06
CA LEU A 215 -13.11 15.17 -24.23
C LEU A 215 -11.75 15.36 -23.53
N TYR A 216 -11.07 16.47 -23.81
CA TYR A 216 -9.75 16.75 -23.23
C TYR A 216 -9.84 16.99 -21.72
N SER A 217 -10.90 17.66 -21.27
CA SER A 217 -11.25 17.80 -19.86
C SER A 217 -11.34 16.45 -19.13
N GLY A 218 -12.11 15.52 -19.69
CA GLY A 218 -12.26 14.18 -19.14
C GLY A 218 -10.93 13.42 -19.11
N ILE A 219 -10.13 13.54 -20.16
CA ILE A 219 -8.84 12.83 -20.24
C ILE A 219 -7.84 13.37 -19.21
N VAL A 220 -7.75 14.69 -19.02
CA VAL A 220 -6.87 15.29 -18.00
C VAL A 220 -7.22 14.77 -16.61
N PHE A 221 -8.51 14.70 -16.29
CA PHE A 221 -8.98 14.14 -15.03
C PHE A 221 -8.61 12.65 -14.88
N LEU A 222 -8.86 11.84 -15.90
CA LEU A 222 -8.52 10.41 -15.90
C LEU A 222 -7.01 10.18 -15.79
N PHE A 223 -6.19 11.01 -16.45
CA PHE A 223 -4.74 10.94 -16.42
C PHE A 223 -4.20 11.18 -15.01
N GLN A 224 -4.63 12.26 -14.35
CA GLN A 224 -4.19 12.56 -12.98
C GLN A 224 -4.59 11.48 -11.97
N ASN A 225 -5.80 10.94 -12.13
CA ASN A 225 -6.30 9.91 -11.23
C ASN A 225 -5.53 8.58 -11.41
N ASN A 226 -5.28 8.16 -12.66
CA ASN A 226 -4.47 6.98 -12.93
C ASN A 226 -3.01 7.14 -12.49
N LEU A 227 -2.43 8.33 -12.66
CA LEU A 227 -1.06 8.60 -12.23
C LEU A 227 -0.92 8.58 -10.69
N SER A 228 -1.93 9.08 -9.99
CA SER A 228 -2.03 8.96 -8.53
C SER A 228 -2.17 7.49 -8.09
N ASN A 229 -2.97 6.69 -8.81
CA ASN A 229 -3.12 5.25 -8.53
C ASN A 229 -1.86 4.45 -8.85
N ALA A 230 -1.11 4.83 -9.89
CA ALA A 230 0.19 4.26 -10.21
C ALA A 230 1.19 4.54 -9.07
N GLY A 231 1.25 5.79 -8.59
CA GLY A 231 2.08 6.16 -7.43
C GLY A 231 1.74 5.38 -6.17
N PHE A 232 0.44 5.21 -5.89
CA PHE A 232 -0.04 4.39 -4.80
C PHE A 232 0.41 2.94 -4.94
N SER A 233 0.23 2.33 -6.11
CA SER A 233 0.58 0.93 -6.40
C SER A 233 2.09 0.69 -6.36
N LEU A 234 2.89 1.61 -6.91
CA LEU A 234 4.35 1.61 -6.80
C LEU A 234 4.81 1.74 -5.34
N GLY A 235 4.08 2.48 -4.52
CA GLY A 235 4.27 2.58 -3.07
C GLY A 235 4.25 1.23 -2.34
N PHE A 236 3.59 0.21 -2.91
CA PHE A 236 3.58 -1.14 -2.36
C PHE A 236 4.77 -1.99 -2.81
N LEU A 237 5.42 -1.70 -3.96
CA LEU A 237 6.55 -2.50 -4.47
C LEU A 237 7.70 -2.74 -3.47
N PRO A 238 8.10 -1.81 -2.60
CA PRO A 238 9.12 -2.10 -1.58
C PRO A 238 8.68 -3.14 -0.55
N VAL A 239 7.37 -3.23 -0.26
CA VAL A 239 6.78 -4.28 0.58
C VAL A 239 6.88 -5.64 -0.12
N LEU A 240 6.71 -5.62 -1.44
CA LEU A 240 6.76 -6.78 -2.32
C LEU A 240 8.18 -7.34 -2.48
N LEU A 241 9.16 -6.48 -2.70
CA LEU A 241 10.58 -6.86 -2.81
C LEU A 241 11.18 -7.34 -1.49
N ASN A 242 10.67 -6.90 -0.34
CA ASN A 242 11.12 -7.38 0.97
C ASN A 242 10.51 -8.74 1.38
N PHE A 243 9.43 -9.18 0.74
CA PHE A 243 8.78 -10.46 1.02
C PHE A 243 9.46 -11.64 0.31
N LEU A 244 9.87 -11.45 -0.95
CA LEU A 244 10.52 -12.49 -1.77
C LEU A 244 11.76 -13.15 -1.13
N PRO A 245 12.68 -12.41 -0.47
CA PRO A 245 13.86 -13.00 0.15
C PRO A 245 13.51 -13.88 1.36
N GLY A 246 12.47 -13.53 2.12
CA GLY A 246 12.00 -14.31 3.26
C GLY A 246 11.39 -15.64 2.81
N LEU A 247 10.57 -15.61 1.76
CA LEU A 247 9.98 -16.81 1.17
C LEU A 247 11.06 -17.73 0.58
N PHE A 248 12.02 -17.18 -0.18
CA PHE A 248 13.13 -17.95 -0.75
C PHE A 248 14.03 -18.58 0.32
N ARG A 249 14.28 -17.87 1.43
CA ARG A 249 15.11 -18.37 2.54
C ARG A 249 14.45 -19.54 3.27
N VAL A 250 13.12 -19.52 3.39
CA VAL A 250 12.36 -20.64 3.98
C VAL A 250 12.25 -21.81 3.01
N LEU A 251 12.08 -21.54 1.71
CA LEU A 251 11.99 -22.59 0.67
C LEU A 251 13.33 -23.31 0.41
N HIS A 252 14.46 -22.61 0.54
CA HIS A 252 15.81 -23.14 0.29
C HIS A 252 16.62 -23.34 1.57
N ALA A 253 15.96 -23.42 2.73
CA ALA A 253 16.66 -23.79 3.97
C ALA A 253 17.24 -25.21 3.78
N PRO A 254 18.57 -25.40 3.87
CA PRO A 254 19.15 -26.74 3.76
C PRO A 254 18.60 -27.64 4.88
N PRO A 255 18.47 -28.96 4.62
CA PRO A 255 17.92 -29.92 5.58
C PRO A 255 18.55 -29.77 6.97
#